data_AF-A0A4R9ANV0-F1
#
_entry.id   AF-A0A4R9ANV0-F1
#
_cell.length_a   1.000
_cell.length_b   1.000
_cell.length_c   1.000
_cell.angle_alpha   90.00
_cell.angle_beta   90.00
_cell.angle_gamma   90.00
#
_symmetry.space_group_name_H-M   'P 1'
#
loop_
_entity.id
_entity.type
_entity.pdbx_description
1 polymer ?
#
loop_
_entity_poly.entity_id
_entity_poly.type
_entity_poly.pdbx_seq_one_letter_code
_entity_poly.pdbx_strand_id
1 'polypeptide(L)'
;MVFYLLRQRHVDVPRGFGIWLLFLVWMACSVVGIDSGGRLIGFIYRALLYLAVTVAFVYVYNARKNLTVRYIAGVLTVFWLIVVVGGYVGVFFPLLSVHTPFGLVLPSSITSNELVQEMVVRKVTQYNPTGWLKLDPRPSAPFLYTNGWGNAYSMLTPIVVAYLILVRRERRFWWLLLAVPVSIVPALLTLNRGMFLGLGLAAVYIGVRAIARGNVKVILALAGLALLVVAAFSVLPIEQRLTQRVETSSSTQDRASLYEETFTRALESPLFGFGAPRPSASPDIPSVGTQGQLWMVMFSHGFPGAVLFMGWLVWAFFRSIREREPVREACNTVLLVVIVESTYYGIMTTGLLVAMLAAAITMRPQSGATSKLTPALRSSHRLH
;
A
#
# COMPACT_ATOMS: atom_id res chain seq x y z
N MET A 1 -0.06 -4.03 20.08
CA MET A 1 -0.84 -5.04 19.33
C MET A 1 -0.61 -6.45 19.86
N VAL A 2 0.63 -6.96 19.85
CA VAL A 2 0.99 -8.30 20.38
C VAL A 2 0.50 -8.52 21.81
N PHE A 3 0.79 -7.59 22.72
CA PHE A 3 0.34 -7.69 24.12
C PHE A 3 -1.18 -7.78 24.28
N TYR A 4 -1.94 -7.11 23.41
CA TYR A 4 -3.40 -7.24 23.39
C TYR A 4 -3.82 -8.65 22.95
N LEU A 5 -3.19 -9.20 21.91
CA LEU A 5 -3.48 -10.54 21.41
C LEU A 5 -3.13 -11.62 22.44
N LEU A 6 -2.01 -11.49 23.14
CA LEU A 6 -1.60 -12.42 24.21
C LEU A 6 -2.57 -12.44 25.41
N ARG A 7 -3.28 -11.33 25.64
CA ARG A 7 -4.28 -11.23 26.72
C ARG A 7 -5.67 -11.75 26.32
N GLN A 8 -5.90 -12.06 25.05
CA GLN A 8 -7.17 -12.62 24.58
C GLN A 8 -7.21 -14.13 24.85
N ARG A 9 -8.33 -14.64 25.38
CA ARG A 9 -8.54 -16.09 25.53
C ARG A 9 -8.69 -16.81 24.19
N HIS A 10 -9.21 -16.11 23.17
CA HIS A 10 -9.38 -16.63 21.82
C HIS A 10 -8.98 -15.57 20.80
N VAL A 11 -8.19 -15.98 19.80
CA VAL A 11 -7.81 -15.16 18.65
C VAL A 11 -8.44 -15.77 17.41
N ASP A 12 -9.41 -15.07 16.86
CA ASP A 12 -10.11 -15.48 15.66
C ASP A 12 -9.36 -15.01 14.41
N VAL A 13 -9.37 -15.84 13.37
CA VAL A 13 -8.92 -15.46 12.03
C VAL A 13 -10.00 -15.82 11.01
N PRO A 14 -10.17 -15.04 9.94
CA PRO A 14 -11.15 -15.35 8.93
C PRO A 14 -10.78 -16.61 8.16
N ARG A 15 -11.81 -17.32 7.65
CA ARG A 15 -11.62 -18.38 6.64
C ARG A 15 -10.74 -17.81 5.51
N GLY A 16 -9.82 -18.59 4.95
CA GLY A 16 -8.91 -18.12 3.90
C GLY A 16 -7.59 -17.51 4.38
N PHE A 17 -7.47 -17.12 5.66
CA PHE A 17 -6.21 -16.63 6.23
C PHE A 17 -5.07 -17.66 6.17
N GLY A 18 -5.41 -18.95 6.07
CA GLY A 18 -4.43 -20.02 5.83
C GLY A 18 -3.58 -19.80 4.57
N ILE A 19 -4.10 -19.16 3.52
CA ILE A 19 -3.33 -18.84 2.30
C ILE A 19 -2.14 -17.93 2.65
N TRP A 20 -2.39 -16.91 3.48
CA TRP A 20 -1.34 -16.00 3.95
C TRP A 20 -0.34 -16.69 4.88
N LEU A 21 -0.81 -17.57 5.78
CA LEU A 21 0.09 -18.33 6.65
C LEU A 21 0.97 -19.29 5.86
N LEU A 22 0.42 -19.96 4.85
CA LEU A 22 1.19 -20.80 3.93
C LEU A 22 2.23 -19.97 3.17
N PHE A 23 1.89 -18.75 2.74
CA PHE A 23 2.87 -17.83 2.17
C PHE A 23 4.02 -17.54 3.14
N LEU A 24 3.74 -17.26 4.42
CA LEU A 24 4.79 -16.98 5.42
C LEU A 24 5.69 -18.19 5.64
N VAL A 25 5.12 -19.39 5.73
CA VAL A 25 5.89 -20.64 5.87
C VAL A 25 6.74 -20.87 4.62
N TRP A 26 6.17 -20.71 3.43
CA TRP A 26 6.88 -20.87 2.17
C TRP A 26 8.03 -19.87 2.02
N MET A 27 7.77 -18.61 2.37
CA MET A 27 8.77 -17.55 2.43
C MET A 27 9.89 -17.93 3.40
N ALA A 28 9.58 -18.44 4.58
CA ALA A 28 10.61 -18.91 5.51
C ALA A 28 11.47 -20.04 4.90
N CYS A 29 10.86 -20.99 4.19
CA CYS A 29 11.60 -22.04 3.48
C CYS A 29 12.53 -21.49 2.38
N SER A 30 12.18 -20.38 1.72
CA SER A 30 13.02 -19.76 0.68
C SER A 30 14.37 -19.22 1.17
N VAL A 31 14.60 -19.18 2.49
CA VAL A 31 15.89 -18.80 3.08
C VAL A 31 17.05 -19.66 2.53
N VAL A 32 16.77 -20.87 2.07
CA VAL A 32 17.75 -21.78 1.44
C VAL A 32 18.42 -21.19 0.21
N GLY A 33 17.79 -20.21 -0.46
CA GLY A 33 18.35 -19.53 -1.63
C GLY A 33 19.34 -18.40 -1.28
N ILE A 34 19.57 -18.11 0.00
CA ILE A 34 20.45 -17.02 0.44
C ILE A 34 21.92 -17.47 0.40
N ASP A 35 22.74 -16.66 -0.25
CA ASP A 35 24.16 -16.93 -0.54
C ASP A 35 25.12 -15.91 0.11
N SER A 36 24.61 -14.87 0.79
CA SER A 36 25.44 -13.87 1.46
C SER A 36 24.81 -13.31 2.73
N GLY A 37 25.65 -12.90 3.69
CA GLY A 37 25.20 -12.33 4.97
C GLY A 37 24.36 -11.05 4.80
N GLY A 38 24.71 -10.18 3.84
CA GLY A 38 23.93 -8.98 3.54
C GLY A 38 22.51 -9.30 3.04
N ARG A 39 22.38 -10.34 2.22
CA ARG A 39 21.07 -10.82 1.74
C ARG A 39 20.25 -11.47 2.85
N LEU A 40 20.90 -12.17 3.78
CA LEU A 40 20.24 -12.70 4.98
C LEU A 40 19.62 -11.59 5.83
N ILE A 41 20.34 -10.49 6.06
CA ILE A 41 19.82 -9.32 6.79
C ILE A 41 18.61 -8.73 6.06
N GLY A 42 18.71 -8.53 4.75
CA GLY A 42 17.62 -8.03 3.93
C GLY A 42 16.39 -8.97 3.92
N PHE A 43 16.60 -10.28 3.95
CA PHE A 43 15.55 -11.27 4.06
C PHE A 43 14.85 -11.21 5.42
N ILE A 44 15.61 -11.22 6.52
CA ILE A 44 15.08 -11.09 7.88
C ILE A 44 14.26 -9.80 8.03
N TYR A 45 14.76 -8.68 7.50
CA TYR A 45 14.03 -7.42 7.50
C TYR A 45 12.67 -7.54 6.79
N ARG A 46 12.61 -8.13 5.60
CA ARG A 46 11.34 -8.34 4.87
C ARG A 46 10.41 -9.32 5.61
N ALA A 47 10.96 -10.39 6.18
CA ALA A 47 10.20 -11.35 6.99
C ALA A 47 9.55 -10.67 8.21
N LEU A 48 10.28 -9.79 8.90
CA LEU A 48 9.75 -8.99 10.00
C LEU A 48 8.64 -8.03 9.56
N LEU A 49 8.75 -7.43 8.37
CA LEU A 49 7.67 -6.60 7.81
C LEU A 49 6.42 -7.43 7.53
N TYR A 50 6.56 -8.61 6.93
CA TYR A 50 5.44 -9.52 6.71
C TYR A 50 4.78 -9.96 8.03
N LEU A 51 5.57 -10.24 9.07
CA LEU A 51 5.05 -10.54 10.40
C LEU A 51 4.35 -9.33 11.03
N ALA A 52 4.90 -8.12 10.87
CA ALA A 52 4.29 -6.90 11.40
C ALA A 52 2.91 -6.63 10.81
N VAL A 53 2.75 -6.73 9.48
CA VAL A 53 1.44 -6.56 8.83
C VAL A 53 0.45 -7.68 9.19
N THR A 54 0.96 -8.90 9.43
CA THR A 54 0.17 -10.03 9.94
C THR A 54 -0.38 -9.73 11.34
N VAL A 55 0.47 -9.26 12.25
CA VAL A 55 0.05 -8.88 13.61
C VAL A 55 -0.96 -7.74 13.56
N ALA A 56 -0.75 -6.74 12.69
CA ALA A 56 -1.69 -5.64 12.50
C ALA A 56 -3.06 -6.11 12.00
N PHE A 57 -3.08 -7.01 11.01
CA PHE A 57 -4.29 -7.66 10.50
C PHE A 57 -5.06 -8.37 11.63
N VAL A 58 -4.39 -9.29 12.33
CA VAL A 58 -5.01 -10.11 13.38
C VAL A 58 -5.50 -9.22 14.52
N TYR A 59 -4.74 -8.19 14.89
CA TYR A 59 -5.14 -7.22 15.90
C TYR A 59 -6.41 -6.46 15.51
N VAL A 60 -6.48 -5.90 14.29
CA VAL A 60 -7.66 -5.14 13.83
C VAL A 60 -8.89 -6.04 13.63
N TYR A 61 -8.67 -7.29 13.21
CA TYR A 61 -9.71 -8.28 13.08
C TYR A 61 -10.38 -8.60 14.43
N ASN A 62 -9.56 -8.81 15.47
CA ASN A 62 -10.02 -9.24 16.79
C ASN A 62 -10.45 -8.09 17.71
N ALA A 63 -9.79 -6.94 17.65
CA ALA A 63 -10.06 -5.80 18.54
C ALA A 63 -11.31 -4.99 18.16
N ARG A 64 -12.34 -5.63 17.58
CA ARG A 64 -13.56 -4.99 17.05
C ARG A 64 -14.38 -4.21 18.07
N LYS A 65 -14.31 -4.57 19.37
CA LYS A 65 -15.00 -3.86 20.45
C LYS A 65 -14.39 -2.47 20.70
N ASN A 66 -13.07 -2.35 20.54
CA ASN A 66 -12.32 -1.13 20.84
C ASN A 66 -11.96 -0.34 19.57
N LEU A 67 -11.76 -1.03 18.45
CA LEU A 67 -11.39 -0.44 17.15
C LEU A 67 -12.57 -0.41 16.19
N THR A 68 -13.38 0.63 16.32
CA THR A 68 -14.49 0.88 15.38
C THR A 68 -13.96 1.14 13.97
N VAL A 69 -14.77 0.85 12.94
CA VAL A 69 -14.43 1.15 11.54
C VAL A 69 -14.11 2.64 11.39
N ARG A 70 -14.90 3.48 12.07
CA ARG A 70 -14.74 4.92 12.12
C ARG A 70 -13.39 5.36 12.70
N TYR A 71 -12.93 4.72 13.78
CA TYR A 71 -11.63 5.04 14.38
C TYR A 71 -10.49 4.71 13.42
N ILE A 72 -10.49 3.51 12.84
CA ILE A 72 -9.41 3.08 11.94
C ILE A 72 -9.36 3.95 10.69
N ALA A 73 -10.50 4.25 10.07
CA ALA A 73 -10.57 5.16 8.92
C ALA A 73 -10.08 6.56 9.27
N GLY A 74 -10.35 7.04 10.49
CA GLY A 74 -9.79 8.29 11.01
C GLY A 74 -8.26 8.27 11.11
N VAL A 75 -7.68 7.20 11.67
CA VAL A 75 -6.22 7.03 11.75
C VAL A 75 -5.58 6.98 10.36
N LEU A 76 -6.19 6.24 9.42
CA LEU A 76 -5.73 6.19 8.02
C LEU A 76 -5.85 7.54 7.32
N THR A 77 -6.86 8.33 7.67
CA THR A 77 -7.03 9.70 7.17
C THR A 77 -5.95 10.64 7.72
N VAL A 78 -5.59 10.51 9.00
CA VAL A 78 -4.46 11.25 9.58
C VAL A 78 -3.16 10.88 8.85
N PHE A 79 -2.95 9.59 8.57
CA PHE A 79 -1.78 9.17 7.81
C PHE A 79 -1.78 9.76 6.39
N TRP A 80 -2.93 9.79 5.72
CA TRP A 80 -3.06 10.47 4.42
C TRP A 80 -2.72 11.96 4.51
N LEU A 81 -3.15 12.67 5.56
CA LEU A 81 -2.77 14.08 5.77
C LEU A 81 -1.26 14.24 5.91
N ILE A 82 -0.57 13.32 6.60
CA ILE A 82 0.90 13.31 6.70
C ILE A 82 1.53 13.14 5.31
N VAL A 83 0.98 12.24 4.46
CA VAL A 83 1.43 12.07 3.08
C VAL A 83 1.26 13.37 2.28
N VAL A 84 0.12 14.06 2.43
CA VAL A 84 -0.14 15.35 1.75
C VAL A 84 0.81 16.44 2.21
N VAL A 85 0.99 16.60 3.53
CA VAL A 85 1.93 17.58 4.10
C VAL A 85 3.36 17.29 3.64
N GLY A 86 3.79 16.01 3.65
CA GLY A 86 5.09 15.61 3.11
C GLY A 86 5.22 15.92 1.62
N GLY A 87 4.15 15.77 0.85
CA GLY A 87 4.05 16.20 -0.54
C GLY A 87 4.37 17.68 -0.71
N TYR A 88 3.73 18.54 0.08
CA TYR A 88 3.97 19.99 0.05
C TYR A 88 5.36 20.39 0.53
N VAL A 89 5.90 19.74 1.57
CA VAL A 89 7.28 19.95 1.99
C VAL A 89 8.23 19.64 0.83
N GLY A 90 7.99 18.56 0.09
CA GLY A 90 8.76 18.25 -1.12
C GLY A 90 8.63 19.29 -2.24
N VAL A 91 7.43 19.85 -2.42
CA VAL A 91 7.19 20.91 -3.43
C VAL A 91 7.90 22.22 -3.07
N PHE A 92 7.78 22.67 -1.81
CA PHE A 92 8.32 23.96 -1.38
C PHE A 92 9.81 23.91 -1.04
N PHE A 93 10.31 22.77 -0.57
CA PHE A 93 11.70 22.59 -0.12
C PHE A 93 12.35 21.39 -0.81
N PRO A 94 12.53 21.42 -2.15
CA PRO A 94 12.92 20.24 -2.91
C PRO A 94 14.31 19.69 -2.55
N LEU A 95 15.21 20.53 -2.05
CA LEU A 95 16.57 20.16 -1.64
C LEU A 95 16.69 19.73 -0.17
N LEU A 96 15.59 19.79 0.60
CA LEU A 96 15.64 19.46 2.03
C LEU A 96 15.99 17.98 2.24
N SER A 97 17.01 17.76 3.05
CA SER A 97 17.41 16.45 3.55
C SER A 97 17.46 16.48 5.07
N VAL A 98 16.98 15.40 5.69
CA VAL A 98 16.93 15.25 7.15
C VAL A 98 17.72 14.00 7.53
N HIS A 99 18.69 14.17 8.43
CA HIS A 99 19.34 13.03 9.06
C HIS A 99 18.44 12.45 10.13
N THR A 100 18.20 11.13 10.08
CA THR A 100 17.44 10.46 11.13
C THR A 100 18.22 10.50 12.45
N PRO A 101 17.55 10.64 13.60
CA PRO A 101 18.22 10.65 14.90
C PRO A 101 19.09 9.41 15.13
N PHE A 102 18.64 8.25 14.66
CA PHE A 102 19.39 7.00 14.76
C PHE A 102 20.66 7.00 13.90
N GLY A 103 20.62 7.67 12.75
CA GLY A 103 21.77 7.84 11.88
C GLY A 103 22.90 8.69 12.46
N LEU A 104 22.60 9.54 13.45
CA LEU A 104 23.61 10.31 14.18
C LEU A 104 24.40 9.45 15.18
N VAL A 105 23.85 8.30 15.58
CA VAL A 105 24.43 7.41 16.59
C VAL A 105 25.11 6.18 15.95
N LEU A 106 24.80 5.89 14.69
CA LEU A 106 25.34 4.72 14.00
C LEU A 106 26.84 4.88 13.69
N PRO A 107 27.67 3.86 13.98
CA PRO A 107 29.09 3.89 13.64
C PRO A 107 29.31 3.85 12.12
N SER A 108 30.41 4.46 11.68
CA SER A 108 30.75 4.65 10.26
C SER A 108 30.80 3.34 9.46
N SER A 109 31.14 2.23 10.13
CA SER A 109 31.20 0.88 9.58
C SER A 109 29.83 0.31 9.16
N ILE A 110 28.73 0.83 9.72
CA ILE A 110 27.36 0.44 9.37
C ILE A 110 26.78 1.41 8.32
N THR A 111 27.12 2.70 8.41
CA THR A 111 26.65 3.71 7.45
C THR A 111 27.32 3.66 6.07
N SER A 112 28.43 2.91 5.93
CA SER A 112 29.07 2.64 4.64
C SER A 112 28.24 1.75 3.72
N ASN A 113 27.21 1.07 4.26
CA ASN A 113 26.27 0.31 3.45
C ASN A 113 25.23 1.25 2.82
N GLU A 114 25.10 1.21 1.50
CA GLU A 114 24.18 2.08 0.75
C GLU A 114 22.73 2.03 1.26
N LEU A 115 22.23 0.83 1.59
CA LEU A 115 20.87 0.67 2.12
C LEU A 115 20.69 1.37 3.47
N VAL A 116 21.71 1.31 4.34
CA VAL A 116 21.69 2.03 5.62
C VAL A 116 21.77 3.53 5.38
N GLN A 117 22.61 3.97 4.46
CA GLN A 117 22.77 5.39 4.15
C GLN A 117 21.47 6.02 3.64
N GLU A 118 20.73 5.33 2.78
CA GLU A 118 19.39 5.78 2.34
C GLU A 118 18.38 5.82 3.50
N MET A 119 18.50 4.92 4.47
CA MET A 119 17.64 4.95 5.66
C MET A 119 18.00 6.09 6.63
N VAL A 120 19.29 6.46 6.68
CA VAL A 120 19.84 7.49 7.57
C VAL A 120 19.60 8.89 7.04
N VAL A 121 19.77 9.12 5.74
CA VAL A 121 19.56 10.42 5.09
C VAL A 121 18.24 10.42 4.34
N ARG A 122 17.23 11.10 4.90
CA ARG A 122 15.88 11.19 4.33
C ARG A 122 15.74 12.46 3.50
N LYS A 123 15.71 12.31 2.18
CA LYS A 123 15.34 13.38 1.26
C LYS A 123 13.83 13.50 1.14
N VAL A 124 13.34 14.73 0.96
CA VAL A 124 11.90 14.98 0.77
C VAL A 124 11.44 14.89 -0.69
N THR A 125 12.39 14.88 -1.62
CA THR A 125 12.16 14.63 -3.05
C THR A 125 13.20 13.67 -3.63
N GLN A 126 12.92 13.14 -4.83
CA GLN A 126 13.92 12.43 -5.66
C GLN A 126 14.77 13.38 -6.53
N TYR A 127 14.79 14.67 -6.22
CA TYR A 127 15.52 15.65 -7.02
C TYR A 127 17.03 15.51 -6.85
N ASN A 128 17.75 15.53 -7.96
CA ASN A 128 19.22 15.57 -7.97
C ASN A 128 19.69 16.64 -8.97
N PRO A 129 19.98 17.88 -8.54
CA PRO A 129 20.33 18.98 -9.44
C PRO A 129 21.69 18.77 -10.14
N THR A 130 22.58 17.96 -9.56
CA THR A 130 23.88 17.62 -10.13
C THR A 130 23.84 16.33 -10.96
N GLY A 131 22.66 15.69 -11.08
CA GLY A 131 22.49 14.52 -11.92
C GLY A 131 22.53 14.88 -13.41
N TRP A 132 23.05 13.97 -14.24
CA TRP A 132 23.04 14.13 -15.70
C TRP A 132 21.59 14.29 -16.20
N LEU A 133 20.67 13.46 -15.70
CA LEU A 133 19.25 13.56 -15.98
C LEU A 133 18.62 14.71 -15.17
N LYS A 134 18.40 15.86 -15.83
CA LYS A 134 17.71 17.02 -15.25
C LYS A 134 16.20 16.77 -15.15
N LEU A 135 15.80 15.98 -14.16
CA LEU A 135 14.40 15.71 -13.84
C LEU A 135 13.87 16.71 -12.81
N ASP A 136 12.61 17.12 -12.97
CA ASP A 136 11.94 17.98 -12.01
C ASP A 136 11.84 17.35 -10.60
N PRO A 137 11.80 18.17 -9.53
CA PRO A 137 11.61 17.67 -8.19
C PRO A 137 10.31 16.90 -8.03
N ARG A 138 10.41 15.65 -7.60
CA ARG A 138 9.27 14.77 -7.35
C ARG A 138 9.13 14.52 -5.85
N PRO A 139 8.02 14.95 -5.21
CA PRO A 139 7.80 14.70 -3.81
C PRO A 139 7.88 13.20 -3.46
N SER A 140 8.53 12.89 -2.35
CA SER A 140 8.64 11.52 -1.83
C SER A 140 8.36 11.44 -0.33
N ALA A 141 8.54 12.53 0.43
CA ALA A 141 8.33 12.53 1.88
C ALA A 141 6.90 12.09 2.29
N PRO A 142 6.75 11.26 3.34
CA PRO A 142 7.79 10.78 4.26
C PRO A 142 8.54 9.52 3.79
N PHE A 143 8.34 9.10 2.55
CA PHE A 143 8.92 7.87 1.98
C PHE A 143 10.26 8.14 1.28
N LEU A 144 11.02 7.06 1.07
CA LEU A 144 12.30 7.11 0.34
C LEU A 144 12.10 7.48 -1.14
N TYR A 145 11.02 7.00 -1.73
CA TYR A 145 10.78 7.11 -3.16
C TYR A 145 9.37 7.64 -3.44
N THR A 146 9.23 8.43 -4.52
CA THR A 146 7.93 8.93 -4.99
C THR A 146 6.95 7.81 -5.30
N ASN A 147 7.43 6.62 -5.65
CA ASN A 147 6.57 5.44 -5.84
C ASN A 147 5.88 5.02 -4.54
N GLY A 148 6.59 5.05 -3.41
CA GLY A 148 6.01 4.79 -2.09
C GLY A 148 4.99 5.86 -1.68
N TRP A 149 5.29 7.13 -1.99
CA TRP A 149 4.34 8.23 -1.81
C TRP A 149 3.05 8.02 -2.62
N GLY A 150 3.20 7.70 -3.91
CA GLY A 150 2.09 7.45 -4.81
C GLY A 150 1.23 6.27 -4.38
N ASN A 151 1.85 5.15 -4.01
CA ASN A 151 1.16 3.97 -3.48
C ASN A 151 0.36 4.28 -2.20
N ALA A 152 0.97 5.00 -1.24
CA ALA A 152 0.25 5.38 -0.03
C ALA A 152 -0.93 6.31 -0.35
N TYR A 153 -0.71 7.31 -1.21
CA TYR A 153 -1.74 8.27 -1.60
C TYR A 153 -2.91 7.60 -2.32
N SER A 154 -2.65 6.75 -3.33
CA SER A 154 -3.69 6.04 -4.10
C SER A 154 -4.50 5.08 -3.22
N MET A 155 -3.84 4.37 -2.30
CA MET A 155 -4.52 3.42 -1.40
C MET A 155 -5.32 4.11 -0.29
N LEU A 156 -4.87 5.25 0.22
CA LEU A 156 -5.57 5.92 1.31
C LEU A 156 -6.72 6.80 0.82
N THR A 157 -6.62 7.39 -0.38
CA THR A 157 -7.62 8.34 -0.92
C THR A 157 -9.05 7.78 -0.94
N PRO A 158 -9.33 6.53 -1.40
CA PRO A 158 -10.67 5.96 -1.34
C PRO A 158 -11.24 5.92 0.08
N ILE A 159 -10.40 5.60 1.07
CA ILE A 159 -10.81 5.53 2.49
C ILE A 159 -11.12 6.94 3.01
N VAL A 160 -10.31 7.94 2.67
CA VAL A 160 -10.54 9.35 3.07
C VAL A 160 -11.86 9.88 2.49
N VAL A 161 -12.12 9.61 1.21
CA VAL A 161 -13.38 10.02 0.56
C VAL A 161 -14.58 9.33 1.21
N ALA A 162 -14.49 8.04 1.53
CA ALA A 162 -15.55 7.35 2.28
C ALA A 162 -15.68 7.86 3.72
N TYR A 163 -14.58 8.26 4.35
CA TYR A 163 -14.57 8.79 5.71
C TYR A 163 -15.28 10.14 5.83
N LEU A 164 -15.21 10.99 4.79
CA LEU A 164 -15.98 12.25 4.71
C LEU A 164 -17.48 12.02 4.95
N ILE A 165 -18.03 10.89 4.46
CA ILE A 165 -19.43 10.53 4.66
C ILE A 165 -19.71 10.27 6.14
N LEU A 166 -18.81 9.58 6.84
CA LEU A 166 -18.96 9.27 8.27
C LEU A 166 -18.83 10.49 9.18
N VAL A 167 -18.18 11.56 8.73
CA VAL A 167 -17.92 12.74 9.56
C VAL A 167 -18.69 13.98 9.12
N ARG A 168 -19.61 13.85 8.16
CA ARG A 168 -20.34 14.96 7.49
C ARG A 168 -20.95 16.01 8.42
N ARG A 169 -21.32 15.65 9.65
CA ARG A 169 -21.95 16.56 10.63
C ARG A 169 -20.98 17.17 11.63
N GLU A 170 -19.68 17.03 11.42
CA GLU A 170 -18.66 17.42 12.39
C GLU A 170 -17.69 18.45 11.80
N ARG A 171 -17.02 19.23 12.65
CA ARG A 171 -16.08 20.28 12.20
C ARG A 171 -14.96 19.75 11.31
N ARG A 172 -14.47 18.53 11.57
CA ARG A 172 -13.43 17.87 10.76
C ARG A 172 -13.85 17.59 9.31
N PHE A 173 -15.16 17.54 9.02
CA PHE A 173 -15.64 17.41 7.64
C PHE A 173 -15.17 18.56 6.77
N TRP A 174 -15.30 19.80 7.24
CA TRP A 174 -14.95 20.98 6.46
C TRP A 174 -13.46 21.06 6.15
N TRP A 175 -12.62 20.71 7.14
CA TRP A 175 -11.18 20.62 6.94
C TRP A 175 -10.80 19.55 5.92
N LEU A 176 -11.38 18.35 6.01
CA LEU A 176 -11.12 17.27 5.07
C LEU A 176 -11.67 17.58 3.67
N LEU A 177 -12.83 18.25 3.59
CA LEU A 177 -13.43 18.68 2.33
C LEU A 177 -12.51 19.64 1.58
N LEU A 178 -11.79 20.52 2.30
CA LEU A 178 -10.76 21.39 1.72
C LEU A 178 -9.45 20.64 1.46
N ALA A 179 -9.05 19.71 2.33
CA ALA A 179 -7.78 18.98 2.18
C ALA A 179 -7.74 18.11 0.91
N VAL A 180 -8.85 17.49 0.51
CA VAL A 180 -8.95 16.64 -0.69
C VAL A 180 -8.62 17.38 -2.01
N PRO A 181 -9.20 18.55 -2.33
CA PRO A 181 -8.81 19.29 -3.52
C PRO A 181 -7.39 19.85 -3.41
N VAL A 182 -6.99 20.32 -2.22
CA VAL A 182 -5.64 20.87 -1.98
C VAL A 182 -4.58 19.79 -2.23
N SER A 183 -4.81 18.55 -1.80
CA SER A 183 -3.85 17.45 -1.99
C SER A 183 -3.61 17.06 -3.46
N ILE A 184 -4.48 17.47 -4.39
CA ILE A 184 -4.31 17.23 -5.83
C ILE A 184 -3.01 17.89 -6.33
N VAL A 185 -2.64 19.05 -5.79
CA VAL A 185 -1.44 19.79 -6.25
C VAL A 185 -0.16 18.98 -6.12
N PRO A 186 0.28 18.54 -4.92
CA PRO A 186 1.48 17.71 -4.81
C PRO A 186 1.32 16.37 -5.55
N ALA A 187 0.10 15.81 -5.60
CA ALA A 187 -0.17 14.56 -6.33
C ALA A 187 0.17 14.71 -7.83
N LEU A 188 -0.31 15.78 -8.47
CA LEU A 188 -0.03 16.06 -9.88
C LEU A 188 1.46 16.33 -10.13
N LEU A 189 2.10 17.10 -9.25
CA LEU A 189 3.52 17.43 -9.35
C LEU A 189 4.45 16.22 -9.14
N THR A 190 3.98 15.11 -8.56
CA THR A 190 4.77 13.86 -8.52
C THR A 190 5.00 13.25 -9.90
N LEU A 191 4.15 13.60 -10.88
CA LEU A 191 4.07 13.02 -12.22
C LEU A 191 4.01 11.48 -12.21
N ASN A 192 3.55 10.89 -11.10
CA ASN A 192 3.68 9.47 -10.87
C ASN A 192 2.60 8.67 -11.62
N ARG A 193 2.97 8.17 -12.81
CA ARG A 193 2.09 7.40 -13.71
C ARG A 193 1.38 6.24 -13.01
N GLY A 194 2.08 5.48 -12.17
CA GLY A 194 1.48 4.36 -11.43
C GLY A 194 0.39 4.81 -10.45
N MET A 195 0.59 5.93 -9.77
CA MET A 195 -0.41 6.48 -8.85
C MET A 195 -1.67 6.92 -9.59
N PHE A 196 -1.52 7.56 -10.76
CA PHE A 196 -2.66 7.95 -11.58
C PHE A 196 -3.46 6.73 -12.06
N LEU A 197 -2.78 5.65 -12.44
CA LEU A 197 -3.43 4.38 -12.76
C LEU A 197 -4.19 3.80 -11.55
N GLY A 198 -3.58 3.80 -10.36
CA GLY A 198 -4.22 3.34 -9.12
C GLY A 198 -5.46 4.16 -8.74
N LEU A 199 -5.37 5.49 -8.80
CA LEU A 199 -6.49 6.40 -8.53
C LEU A 199 -7.61 6.26 -9.59
N GLY A 200 -7.23 6.17 -10.87
CA GLY A 200 -8.17 5.95 -11.97
C GLY A 200 -8.92 4.63 -11.81
N LEU A 201 -8.20 3.55 -11.50
CA LEU A 201 -8.79 2.24 -11.22
C LEU A 201 -9.77 2.30 -10.04
N ALA A 202 -9.39 2.98 -8.95
CA ALA A 202 -10.28 3.17 -7.81
C ALA A 202 -11.56 3.93 -8.17
N ALA A 203 -11.42 5.02 -8.95
CA ALA A 203 -12.55 5.84 -9.40
C ALA A 203 -13.49 5.06 -10.33
N VAL A 204 -12.94 4.32 -11.30
CA VAL A 204 -13.71 3.46 -12.21
C VAL A 204 -14.44 2.38 -11.42
N TYR A 205 -13.76 1.69 -10.50
CA TYR A 205 -14.37 0.63 -9.71
C TYR A 205 -15.52 1.13 -8.84
N ILE A 206 -15.30 2.23 -8.10
CA ILE A 206 -16.36 2.85 -7.28
C ILE A 206 -17.50 3.36 -8.18
N GLY A 207 -17.18 3.97 -9.32
CA GLY A 207 -18.14 4.47 -10.30
C GLY A 207 -19.04 3.38 -10.86
N VAL A 208 -18.46 2.27 -11.35
CA VAL A 208 -19.21 1.10 -11.84
C VAL A 208 -20.14 0.57 -10.76
N ARG A 209 -19.65 0.43 -9.52
CA ARG A 209 -20.49 -0.04 -8.42
C ARG A 209 -21.56 0.97 -8.02
N ALA A 210 -21.32 2.27 -8.16
CA ALA A 210 -22.31 3.31 -7.90
C ALA A 210 -23.41 3.32 -8.96
N ILE A 211 -23.06 3.16 -10.24
CA ILE A 211 -23.99 3.04 -11.37
C ILE A 211 -24.88 1.81 -11.19
N ALA A 212 -24.29 0.64 -10.92
CA ALA A 212 -25.03 -0.59 -10.66
C ALA A 212 -26.01 -0.50 -9.48
N ARG A 213 -25.84 0.50 -8.60
CA ARG A 213 -26.70 0.77 -7.45
C ARG A 213 -27.61 1.99 -7.62
N GLY A 214 -27.57 2.67 -8.77
CA GLY A 214 -28.31 3.91 -8.99
C GLY A 214 -27.91 5.05 -8.03
N ASN A 215 -26.70 5.02 -7.47
CA ASN A 215 -26.26 6.02 -6.49
C ASN A 215 -25.73 7.29 -7.17
N VAL A 216 -26.66 8.11 -7.65
CA VAL A 216 -26.37 9.36 -8.38
C VAL A 216 -25.46 10.30 -7.59
N LYS A 217 -25.54 10.32 -6.26
CA LYS A 217 -24.71 11.18 -5.40
C LYS A 217 -23.22 10.86 -5.54
N VAL A 218 -22.86 9.58 -5.61
CA VAL A 218 -21.46 9.15 -5.79
C VAL A 218 -20.99 9.46 -7.21
N ILE A 219 -21.85 9.27 -8.21
CA ILE A 219 -21.53 9.59 -9.61
C ILE A 219 -21.24 11.09 -9.76
N LEU A 220 -22.10 11.95 -9.21
CA LEU A 220 -21.88 13.40 -9.21
C LEU A 220 -20.62 13.80 -8.45
N ALA A 221 -20.32 13.15 -7.32
CA ALA A 221 -19.09 13.41 -6.57
C ALA A 221 -17.82 13.04 -7.38
N LEU A 222 -17.83 11.89 -8.07
CA LEU A 222 -16.74 11.49 -8.96
C LEU A 222 -16.59 12.43 -10.16
N ALA A 223 -17.71 12.88 -10.75
CA ALA A 223 -17.70 13.85 -11.84
C ALA A 223 -17.14 15.21 -11.38
N GLY A 224 -17.54 15.69 -10.19
CA GLY A 224 -16.98 16.89 -9.59
C GLY A 224 -15.48 16.77 -9.31
N LEU A 225 -15.02 15.62 -8.81
CA LEU A 225 -13.59 15.35 -8.62
C LEU A 225 -12.82 15.34 -9.95
N ALA A 226 -13.38 14.71 -10.98
CA ALA A 226 -12.79 14.70 -12.31
C ALA A 226 -12.65 16.13 -12.88
N LEU A 227 -13.67 16.96 -12.70
CA LEU A 227 -13.63 18.36 -13.12
C LEU A 227 -12.56 19.16 -12.37
N LEU A 228 -12.40 18.93 -11.07
CA LEU A 228 -11.31 19.55 -10.28
C LEU A 228 -9.93 19.13 -10.77
N VAL A 229 -9.76 17.85 -11.12
CA VAL A 229 -8.51 17.36 -11.71
C VAL A 229 -8.27 18.05 -13.05
N VAL A 230 -9.25 18.09 -13.95
CA VAL A 230 -9.14 18.78 -15.26
C VAL A 230 -8.78 20.27 -15.08
N ALA A 231 -9.43 20.97 -14.15
CA ALA A 231 -9.11 22.36 -13.84
C ALA A 231 -7.69 22.53 -13.28
N ALA A 232 -7.21 21.60 -12.45
CA ALA A 232 -5.83 21.63 -11.98
C ALA A 232 -4.83 21.38 -13.12
N PHE A 233 -5.19 20.52 -14.09
CA PHE A 233 -4.40 20.26 -15.29
C PHE A 233 -4.31 21.46 -16.25
N SER A 234 -5.32 22.33 -16.30
CA SER A 234 -5.26 23.52 -17.14
C SER A 234 -4.42 24.66 -16.54
N VAL A 235 -4.26 24.68 -15.21
CA VAL A 235 -3.48 25.71 -14.50
C VAL A 235 -2.02 25.31 -14.33
N LEU A 236 -1.74 24.03 -14.11
CA LEU A 236 -0.38 23.52 -13.90
C LEU A 236 0.21 23.04 -15.23
N PRO A 237 1.50 23.31 -15.54
CA PRO A 237 2.16 22.88 -16.78
C PRO A 237 2.50 21.37 -16.74
N ILE A 238 1.49 20.52 -16.53
CA ILE A 238 1.68 19.08 -16.34
C ILE A 238 1.96 18.39 -17.66
N GLU A 239 1.28 18.79 -18.74
CA GLU A 239 1.44 18.18 -20.05
C GLU A 239 2.90 18.25 -20.53
N GLN A 240 3.47 19.45 -20.54
CA GLN A 240 4.87 19.67 -20.93
C GLN A 240 5.84 18.84 -20.08
N ARG A 241 5.64 18.80 -18.76
CA ARG A 241 6.48 18.02 -17.83
C ARG A 241 6.30 16.51 -18.00
N LEU A 242 5.10 16.05 -18.35
CA LEU A 242 4.82 14.65 -18.59
C LEU A 242 5.46 14.19 -19.89
N THR A 243 5.34 14.97 -20.97
CA THR A 243 5.98 14.71 -22.26
C THR A 243 7.50 14.70 -22.13
N GLN A 244 8.08 15.74 -21.53
CA GLN A 244 9.52 15.80 -21.25
C GLN A 244 9.98 14.57 -20.46
N ARG A 245 9.19 14.10 -19.48
CA ARG A 245 9.55 12.90 -18.72
C ARG A 245 9.50 11.62 -19.54
N VAL A 246 8.53 11.48 -20.45
CA VAL A 246 8.44 10.31 -21.33
C VAL A 246 9.64 10.27 -22.28
N GLU A 247 10.03 11.42 -22.82
CA GLU A 247 11.18 11.54 -23.74
C GLU A 247 12.53 11.39 -23.01
N THR A 248 12.63 11.92 -21.79
CA THR A 248 13.90 11.96 -21.04
C THR A 248 14.12 10.70 -20.19
N SER A 249 13.09 9.91 -19.87
CA SER A 249 13.24 8.70 -19.04
C SER A 249 13.01 7.40 -19.81
N SER A 250 14.06 6.60 -19.95
CA SER A 250 14.06 5.22 -20.48
C SER A 250 13.31 4.20 -19.60
N SER A 251 12.79 4.65 -18.46
CA SER A 251 12.22 3.80 -17.39
C SER A 251 11.18 2.76 -17.81
N THR A 252 10.46 2.97 -18.93
CA THR A 252 9.49 1.98 -19.43
C THR A 252 10.18 0.81 -20.11
N GLN A 253 11.19 1.07 -20.94
CA GLN A 253 11.94 0.05 -21.67
C GLN A 253 12.90 -0.70 -20.72
N ASP A 254 13.50 0.02 -19.77
CA ASP A 254 14.34 -0.58 -18.71
C ASP A 254 13.52 -1.50 -17.79
N ARG A 255 12.23 -1.18 -17.57
CA ARG A 255 11.33 -2.05 -16.79
C ARG A 255 10.92 -3.30 -17.55
N ALA A 256 10.64 -3.18 -18.85
CA ALA A 256 10.25 -4.33 -19.67
C ALA A 256 11.39 -5.36 -19.74
N SER A 257 12.61 -4.90 -20.03
CA SER A 257 13.81 -5.75 -20.01
C SER A 257 14.08 -6.33 -18.63
N LEU A 258 13.90 -5.56 -17.55
CA LEU A 258 14.07 -6.08 -16.19
C LEU A 258 13.01 -7.13 -15.81
N TYR A 259 11.76 -6.99 -16.26
CA TYR A 259 10.72 -7.99 -16.04
C TYR A 259 11.03 -9.29 -16.78
N GLU A 260 11.51 -9.18 -18.02
CA GLU A 260 11.97 -10.33 -18.81
C GLU A 260 13.15 -11.03 -18.12
N GLU A 261 14.18 -10.28 -17.70
CA GLU A 261 15.31 -10.84 -16.97
C GLU A 261 14.86 -11.50 -15.65
N THR A 262 13.98 -10.83 -14.91
CA THR A 262 13.45 -11.36 -13.63
C THR A 262 12.69 -12.67 -13.86
N PHE A 263 11.88 -12.75 -14.91
CA PHE A 263 11.12 -13.95 -15.24
C PHE A 263 12.03 -15.10 -15.67
N THR A 264 12.93 -14.84 -16.62
CA THR A 264 13.88 -15.84 -17.13
C THR A 264 14.72 -16.42 -16.02
N ARG A 265 15.27 -15.57 -15.14
CA ARG A 265 16.07 -16.04 -14.00
C ARG A 265 15.24 -16.73 -12.92
N ALA A 266 13.98 -16.35 -12.73
CA ALA A 266 13.09 -17.08 -11.81
C ALA A 266 12.86 -18.54 -12.23
N LEU A 267 13.02 -18.87 -13.52
CA LEU A 267 12.95 -20.26 -14.00
C LEU A 267 14.13 -21.13 -13.54
N GLU A 268 15.26 -20.53 -13.13
CA GLU A 268 16.42 -21.25 -12.60
C GLU A 268 16.15 -21.79 -11.18
N SER A 269 15.29 -21.12 -10.41
CA SER A 269 14.86 -21.55 -9.07
C SER A 269 13.34 -21.36 -8.88
N PRO A 270 12.51 -22.17 -9.55
CA PRO A 270 11.07 -21.91 -9.67
C PRO A 270 10.30 -22.16 -8.38
N LEU A 271 10.77 -23.07 -7.51
CA LEU A 271 10.05 -23.47 -6.30
C LEU A 271 10.33 -22.54 -5.12
N PHE A 272 11.59 -22.40 -4.74
CA PHE A 272 12.00 -21.64 -3.56
C PHE A 272 12.55 -20.25 -3.89
N GLY A 273 12.85 -19.95 -5.17
CA GLY A 273 13.47 -18.68 -5.55
C GLY A 273 14.88 -18.54 -4.99
N PHE A 274 15.37 -17.30 -4.96
CA PHE A 274 16.73 -16.97 -4.52
C PHE A 274 16.80 -16.41 -3.09
N GLY A 275 15.71 -16.45 -2.33
CA GLY A 275 15.55 -15.85 -1.00
C GLY A 275 15.57 -14.32 -0.98
N ALA A 276 16.23 -13.67 -1.94
CA ALA A 276 16.35 -12.21 -2.03
C ALA A 276 16.62 -11.77 -3.48
N PRO A 277 16.31 -10.50 -3.82
CA PRO A 277 16.71 -9.88 -5.09
C PRO A 277 18.21 -10.04 -5.38
N ARG A 278 18.57 -10.10 -6.67
CA ARG A 278 19.94 -10.15 -7.15
C ARG A 278 20.25 -8.94 -8.06
N PRO A 279 21.52 -8.53 -8.21
CA PRO A 279 21.89 -7.53 -9.20
C PRO A 279 21.44 -7.96 -10.60
N SER A 280 21.00 -6.98 -11.41
CA SER A 280 20.73 -7.20 -12.84
C SER A 280 22.04 -7.45 -13.59
N ALA A 281 21.97 -8.17 -14.70
CA ALA A 281 23.09 -8.29 -15.64
C ALA A 281 23.47 -6.93 -16.27
N SER A 282 22.52 -6.00 -16.35
CA SER A 282 22.74 -4.62 -16.77
C SER A 282 23.11 -3.75 -15.56
N PRO A 283 24.35 -3.26 -15.43
CA PRO A 283 24.82 -2.54 -14.24
C PRO A 283 24.02 -1.27 -13.91
N ASP A 284 23.46 -0.63 -14.94
CA ASP A 284 22.73 0.63 -14.83
C ASP A 284 21.25 0.48 -14.43
N ILE A 285 20.77 -0.77 -14.29
CA ILE A 285 19.36 -1.06 -13.99
C ILE A 285 19.23 -1.61 -12.56
N PRO A 286 18.16 -1.25 -11.82
CA PRO A 286 17.91 -1.78 -10.48
C PRO A 286 17.92 -3.31 -10.42
N SER A 287 18.22 -3.86 -9.24
CA SER A 287 18.24 -5.31 -8.99
C SER A 287 16.97 -6.01 -9.46
N VAL A 288 17.10 -7.23 -10.00
CA VAL A 288 15.98 -8.06 -10.45
C VAL A 288 15.00 -8.34 -9.31
N GLY A 289 13.71 -8.26 -9.61
CA GLY A 289 12.64 -8.39 -8.62
C GLY A 289 12.38 -7.14 -7.76
N THR A 290 12.95 -5.97 -8.05
CA THR A 290 12.68 -4.75 -7.24
C THR A 290 11.59 -3.83 -7.81
N GLN A 291 11.22 -3.97 -9.09
CA GLN A 291 10.22 -3.13 -9.78
C GLN A 291 8.79 -3.69 -9.66
N GLY A 292 8.37 -4.05 -8.46
CA GLY A 292 7.03 -4.59 -8.21
C GLY A 292 7.07 -5.70 -7.17
N GLN A 293 6.09 -5.71 -6.29
CA GLN A 293 5.99 -6.71 -5.24
C GLN A 293 5.73 -8.12 -5.79
N LEU A 294 4.96 -8.26 -6.86
CA LEU A 294 4.74 -9.54 -7.53
C LEU A 294 6.08 -10.13 -7.99
N TRP A 295 6.87 -9.33 -8.71
CA TRP A 295 8.19 -9.71 -9.21
C TRP A 295 9.15 -10.03 -8.06
N MET A 296 9.12 -9.24 -6.98
CA MET A 296 9.93 -9.48 -5.79
C MET A 296 9.64 -10.83 -5.15
N VAL A 297 8.36 -11.12 -4.93
CA VAL A 297 7.93 -12.37 -4.30
C VAL A 297 8.22 -13.56 -5.20
N MET A 298 7.95 -13.45 -6.50
CA MET A 298 8.23 -14.53 -7.46
C MET A 298 9.73 -14.84 -7.52
N PHE A 299 10.58 -13.83 -7.64
CA PHE A 299 12.02 -14.02 -7.72
C PHE A 299 12.64 -14.51 -6.40
N SER A 300 12.17 -13.97 -5.27
CA SER A 300 12.75 -14.28 -3.95
C SER A 300 12.19 -15.57 -3.34
N HIS A 301 10.94 -15.93 -3.65
CA HIS A 301 10.22 -17.01 -2.96
C HIS A 301 9.59 -18.03 -3.93
N GLY A 302 9.91 -17.94 -5.22
CA GLY A 302 9.41 -18.83 -6.28
C GLY A 302 7.96 -18.56 -6.70
N PHE A 303 7.53 -19.28 -7.73
CA PHE A 303 6.15 -19.22 -8.23
C PHE A 303 5.10 -19.60 -7.17
N PRO A 304 5.30 -20.64 -6.32
CA PRO A 304 4.35 -20.95 -5.26
C PRO A 304 4.21 -19.80 -4.26
N GLY A 305 5.31 -19.15 -3.88
CA GLY A 305 5.29 -17.97 -3.03
C GLY A 305 4.47 -16.82 -3.64
N ALA A 306 4.65 -16.56 -4.94
CA ALA A 306 3.89 -15.53 -5.66
C ALA A 306 2.39 -15.85 -5.73
N VAL A 307 2.04 -17.11 -6.02
CA VAL A 307 0.64 -17.57 -6.06
C VAL A 307 -0.02 -17.44 -4.69
N LEU A 308 0.66 -17.82 -3.61
CA LEU A 308 0.12 -17.70 -2.25
C LEU A 308 -0.04 -16.22 -1.84
N PHE A 309 0.97 -15.38 -2.11
CA PHE A 309 0.93 -13.95 -1.80
C PHE A 309 -0.20 -13.23 -2.54
N MET A 310 -0.25 -13.38 -3.86
CA MET A 310 -1.30 -12.77 -4.68
C MET A 310 -2.66 -13.40 -4.42
N GLY A 311 -2.69 -14.72 -4.23
CA GLY A 311 -3.88 -15.48 -3.91
C GLY A 311 -4.57 -14.98 -2.64
N TRP A 312 -3.81 -14.60 -1.61
CA TRP A 312 -4.36 -13.96 -0.42
C TRP A 312 -5.04 -12.62 -0.74
N LEU A 313 -4.38 -11.73 -1.48
CA LEU A 313 -4.93 -10.42 -1.83
C LEU A 313 -6.19 -10.55 -2.68
N VAL A 314 -6.15 -11.41 -3.69
CA VAL A 314 -7.27 -11.73 -4.58
C VAL A 314 -8.44 -12.34 -3.80
N TRP A 315 -8.14 -13.29 -2.92
CA TRP A 315 -9.16 -13.91 -2.08
C TRP A 315 -9.81 -12.88 -1.13
N ALA A 316 -9.03 -11.98 -0.52
CA ALA A 316 -9.54 -10.93 0.35
C ALA A 316 -10.44 -9.94 -0.41
N PHE A 317 -10.07 -9.60 -1.65
CA PHE A 317 -10.88 -8.77 -2.55
C PHE A 317 -12.22 -9.44 -2.84
N PHE A 318 -12.24 -10.68 -3.35
CA PHE A 318 -13.49 -11.37 -3.69
C PHE A 318 -14.35 -11.66 -2.46
N ARG A 319 -13.74 -11.95 -1.31
CA ARG A 319 -14.47 -12.18 -0.06
C ARG A 319 -15.25 -10.93 0.40
N SER A 320 -14.75 -9.74 0.06
CA SER A 320 -15.29 -8.44 0.46
C SER A 320 -16.06 -7.70 -0.65
N ILE A 321 -16.19 -8.28 -1.84
CA ILE A 321 -16.80 -7.62 -3.01
C ILE A 321 -18.27 -7.21 -2.78
N ARG A 322 -18.97 -7.90 -1.88
CA ARG A 322 -20.38 -7.65 -1.55
C ARG A 322 -20.58 -6.56 -0.50
N GLU A 323 -19.52 -6.00 0.08
CA GLU A 323 -19.60 -4.95 1.09
C GLU A 323 -20.22 -3.67 0.51
N ARG A 324 -21.19 -3.08 1.22
CA ARG A 324 -21.96 -1.90 0.76
C ARG A 324 -21.80 -0.68 1.65
N GLU A 325 -21.28 -0.85 2.87
CA GLU A 325 -20.99 0.28 3.74
C GLU A 325 -19.83 1.10 3.13
N PRO A 326 -19.93 2.44 3.03
CA PRO A 326 -18.97 3.25 2.26
C PRO A 326 -17.50 2.99 2.59
N VAL A 327 -17.14 2.89 3.88
CA VAL A 327 -15.75 2.64 4.28
C VAL A 327 -15.31 1.20 3.97
N ARG A 328 -16.20 0.22 4.11
CA ARG A 328 -15.88 -1.19 3.80
C ARG A 328 -15.77 -1.41 2.30
N GLU A 329 -16.61 -0.73 1.53
CA GLU A 329 -16.47 -0.65 0.07
C GLU A 329 -15.15 0.01 -0.33
N ALA A 330 -14.79 1.15 0.26
CA ALA A 330 -13.49 1.77 -0.01
C ALA A 330 -12.33 0.83 0.34
N CYS A 331 -12.40 0.11 1.46
CA CYS A 331 -11.42 -0.91 1.81
C CYS A 331 -11.34 -2.03 0.76
N ASN A 332 -12.47 -2.46 0.19
CA ASN A 332 -12.48 -3.42 -0.91
C ASN A 332 -11.85 -2.82 -2.19
N THR A 333 -12.10 -1.54 -2.51
CA THR A 333 -11.40 -0.83 -3.59
C THR A 333 -9.88 -0.80 -3.36
N VAL A 334 -9.43 -0.59 -2.12
CA VAL A 334 -8.00 -0.64 -1.76
C VAL A 334 -7.38 -2.00 -2.06
N LEU A 335 -8.12 -3.09 -1.82
CA LEU A 335 -7.66 -4.44 -2.17
C LEU A 335 -7.54 -4.64 -3.69
N LEU A 336 -8.40 -4.02 -4.50
CA LEU A 336 -8.24 -4.02 -5.95
C LEU A 336 -7.00 -3.22 -6.38
N VAL A 337 -6.83 -2.02 -5.84
CA VAL A 337 -5.70 -1.14 -6.15
C VAL A 337 -4.38 -1.82 -5.80
N VAL A 338 -4.27 -2.44 -4.62
CA VAL A 338 -3.01 -3.09 -4.20
C VAL A 338 -2.67 -4.30 -5.06
N ILE A 339 -3.66 -5.05 -5.56
CA ILE A 339 -3.43 -6.17 -6.49
C ILE A 339 -2.77 -5.65 -7.76
N VAL A 340 -3.31 -4.57 -8.35
CA VAL A 340 -2.77 -3.99 -9.59
C VAL A 340 -1.42 -3.30 -9.33
N GLU A 341 -1.31 -2.49 -8.28
CA GLU A 341 -0.08 -1.78 -7.94
C GLU A 341 1.07 -2.73 -7.58
N SER A 342 0.79 -3.93 -7.05
CA SER A 342 1.83 -4.93 -6.78
C SER A 342 2.63 -5.34 -8.02
N THR A 343 2.09 -5.12 -9.23
CA THR A 343 2.76 -5.48 -10.50
C THR A 343 3.85 -4.48 -10.90
N TYR A 344 3.87 -3.27 -10.34
CA TYR A 344 4.84 -2.21 -10.69
C TYR A 344 5.36 -1.40 -9.50
N TYR A 345 4.82 -1.58 -8.30
CA TYR A 345 5.31 -1.00 -7.05
C TYR A 345 5.74 -2.07 -6.05
N GLY A 346 6.85 -1.80 -5.35
CA GLY A 346 7.17 -2.47 -4.10
C GLY A 346 6.26 -1.92 -3.00
N ILE A 347 5.25 -2.71 -2.60
CA ILE A 347 4.22 -2.30 -1.62
C ILE A 347 4.55 -2.73 -0.18
N MET A 348 5.66 -3.44 0.03
CA MET A 348 6.01 -4.16 1.26
C MET A 348 5.75 -3.41 2.57
N THR A 349 6.06 -2.12 2.64
CA THR A 349 5.97 -1.36 3.90
C THR A 349 4.56 -0.80 4.13
N THR A 350 4.16 0.13 3.28
CA THR A 350 2.98 0.95 3.54
C THR A 350 1.74 0.40 2.86
N GLY A 351 1.85 0.10 1.57
CA GLY A 351 0.71 -0.43 0.81
C GLY A 351 0.21 -1.75 1.37
N LEU A 352 1.10 -2.68 1.67
CA LEU A 352 0.72 -3.97 2.23
C LEU A 352 0.08 -3.83 3.62
N LEU A 353 0.58 -2.93 4.48
CA LEU A 353 -0.05 -2.65 5.77
C LEU A 353 -1.48 -2.12 5.58
N VAL A 354 -1.67 -1.13 4.69
CA VAL A 354 -3.00 -0.55 4.41
C VAL A 354 -3.94 -1.60 3.82
N ALA A 355 -3.46 -2.47 2.93
CA ALA A 355 -4.22 -3.60 2.39
C ALA A 355 -4.64 -4.60 3.49
N MET A 356 -3.72 -4.94 4.39
CA MET A 356 -4.02 -5.84 5.51
C MET A 356 -5.05 -5.22 6.47
N LEU A 357 -4.94 -3.92 6.77
CA LEU A 357 -5.96 -3.22 7.56
C LEU A 357 -7.32 -3.19 6.84
N ALA A 358 -7.33 -2.94 5.52
CA ALA A 358 -8.53 -2.96 4.70
C ALA A 358 -9.20 -4.34 4.67
N ALA A 359 -8.42 -5.42 4.48
CA ALA A 359 -8.90 -6.80 4.55
C ALA A 359 -9.47 -7.13 5.94
N ALA A 360 -8.80 -6.71 7.02
CA ALA A 360 -9.29 -6.92 8.37
C ALA A 360 -10.64 -6.20 8.62
N ILE A 361 -10.79 -4.96 8.15
CA ILE A 361 -12.03 -4.17 8.27
C ILE A 361 -13.19 -4.84 7.53
N THR A 362 -12.97 -5.34 6.31
CA THR A 362 -14.03 -5.91 5.47
C THR A 362 -14.43 -7.31 5.91
N MET A 363 -13.47 -8.10 6.38
CA MET A 363 -13.71 -9.52 6.68
C MET A 363 -14.09 -9.79 8.14
N ARG A 364 -13.84 -8.84 9.06
CA ARG A 364 -14.27 -9.01 10.46
C ARG A 364 -15.81 -9.00 10.55
N PRO A 365 -16.42 -9.79 11.45
CA PRO A 365 -17.87 -9.75 11.62
C PRO A 365 -18.30 -8.41 12.22
N GLN A 366 -19.42 -7.86 11.73
CA GLN A 366 -19.99 -6.63 12.27
C GLN A 366 -20.38 -6.82 13.75
N SER A 367 -20.07 -5.84 14.58
CA SER A 367 -20.48 -5.78 15.99
C SER A 367 -22.00 -5.70 16.07
N GLY A 368 -22.66 -6.85 16.19
CA GLY A 368 -24.13 -7.00 16.14
C GLY A 368 -24.61 -8.30 15.48
N ALA A 369 -23.79 -8.92 14.61
CA ALA A 369 -24.16 -10.17 13.93
C ALA A 369 -24.12 -11.42 14.84
N THR A 370 -23.52 -11.32 16.03
CA THR A 370 -23.41 -12.43 17.00
C THR A 370 -24.65 -12.63 17.86
N SER A 371 -25.73 -11.86 17.65
CA SER A 371 -27.01 -12.05 18.37
C SER A 371 -27.96 -13.04 17.69
N LYS A 372 -27.67 -13.55 16.48
CA LYS A 372 -28.62 -14.36 15.70
C LYS A 372 -28.34 -15.87 15.66
N LEU A 373 -27.37 -16.37 16.42
CA LEU A 373 -27.00 -17.80 16.43
C LEU A 373 -27.28 -18.51 17.77
N THR A 374 -28.14 -17.96 18.63
CA THR A 374 -28.68 -18.76 19.76
C THR A 374 -30.05 -18.23 20.21
N PRO A 375 -31.14 -18.83 19.71
CA PRO A 375 -32.28 -19.12 20.58
C PRO A 375 -32.88 -20.48 20.24
N ALA A 376 -32.21 -21.56 20.66
CA ALA A 376 -32.83 -22.87 20.82
C ALA A 376 -32.07 -23.54 21.97
N LEU A 377 -32.79 -24.00 23.00
CA LEU A 377 -32.34 -24.59 24.29
C LEU A 377 -32.63 -23.77 25.57
N ARG A 378 -33.57 -22.81 25.55
CA ARG A 378 -34.23 -22.35 26.79
C ARG A 378 -35.75 -22.35 26.65
N SER A 379 -36.34 -23.52 26.43
CA SER A 379 -37.78 -23.74 26.65
C SER A 379 -38.07 -25.24 26.79
N SER A 380 -37.51 -25.87 27.81
CA SER A 380 -37.97 -27.18 28.28
C SER A 380 -37.57 -27.35 29.75
N HIS A 381 -38.25 -26.62 30.63
CA HIS A 381 -38.50 -27.03 32.02
C HIS A 381 -39.45 -26.00 32.67
N ARG A 382 -40.73 -26.12 32.32
CA ARG A 382 -41.84 -25.84 33.22
C ARG A 382 -42.94 -26.86 32.92
N LEU A 383 -42.81 -28.02 33.54
CA LEU A 383 -43.91 -28.91 33.87
C LEU A 383 -43.64 -29.44 35.27
N HIS A 384 -44.68 -29.36 36.09
CA HIS A 384 -44.82 -29.66 37.53
C HIS A 384 -44.62 -28.48 38.47
#